data_AF-A0A9P2XF62-F1
#
_entry.id   AF-A0A9P2XF62-F1
#
_cell.length_a   1.000
_cell.length_b   1.000
_cell.length_c   1.000
_cell.angle_alpha   90.00
_cell.angle_beta   90.00
_cell.angle_gamma   90.00
#
_symmetry.space_group_name_H-M   'P 1'
#
loop_
_entity.id
_entity.type
_entity.pdbx_description
1 polymer ?
#
loop_
_entity_poly.entity_id
_entity_poly.type
_entity_poly.pdbx_seq_one_letter_code
_entity_poly.pdbx_strand_id
1 'polypeptide(L)' 'DRIYTDLCVIDVTKDGLKVIEKVEGLSFDELQALTGATLIDATQG' A
#
# COMPACT_ATOMS: atom_id res chain seq x y z
N ASP A 1 2.98 -4.70 -12.67
CA ASP A 1 2.08 -5.65 -11.98
C ASP A 1 1.42 -4.98 -10.79
N ARG A 2 0.29 -5.51 -10.33
CA ARG A 2 -0.51 -4.91 -9.25
C ARG A 2 -1.06 -5.99 -8.33
N ILE A 3 -1.04 -5.71 -7.03
CA ILE A 3 -1.57 -6.58 -5.97
C ILE A 3 -2.87 -5.95 -5.47
N TYR A 4 -3.93 -6.74 -5.45
CA TYR A 4 -5.23 -6.36 -4.90
C TYR A 4 -5.49 -7.19 -3.66
N THR A 5 -5.91 -6.52 -2.60
CA THR A 5 -6.28 -7.13 -1.33
C THR A 5 -7.55 -6.47 -0.82
N ASP A 6 -8.15 -7.04 0.22
CA ASP A 6 -9.31 -6.43 0.88
C ASP A 6 -8.97 -5.09 1.57
N LEU A 7 -7.69 -4.81 1.80
CA LEU A 7 -7.22 -3.63 2.55
C LEU A 7 -6.67 -2.50 1.67
N CYS A 8 -6.05 -2.84 0.55
CA CYS A 8 -5.35 -1.88 -0.30
C CYS A 8 -5.07 -2.40 -1.71
N VAL A 9 -4.72 -1.47 -2.58
CA VAL A 9 -4.18 -1.72 -3.92
C VAL A 9 -2.73 -1.25 -3.96
N ILE A 10 -1.83 -2.13 -4.45
CA ILE A 10 -0.40 -1.88 -4.50
C ILE A 10 0.11 -2.04 -5.92
N ASP A 11 0.76 -1.01 -6.45
CA ASP A 11 1.55 -1.09 -7.67
C ASP A 11 2.95 -1.64 -7.37
N VAL A 12 3.32 -2.71 -8.09
CA VAL A 12 4.66 -3.30 -8.05
C VAL A 12 5.52 -2.58 -9.09
N THR A 13 6.47 -1.78 -8.62
CA THR A 13 7.37 -1.02 -9.49
C THR A 13 8.83 -1.41 -9.22
N LYS A 14 9.74 -0.89 -10.05
CA LYS A 14 11.19 -1.04 -9.83
C LYS A 14 11.68 -0.32 -8.57
N ASP A 15 10.91 0.66 -8.08
CA ASP A 15 11.26 1.45 -6.90
C ASP A 15 10.75 0.83 -5.60
N GLY A 16 9.87 -0.18 -5.69
CA GLY A 16 9.25 -0.85 -4.54
C GLY A 16 7.74 -1.04 -4.70
N LEU A 17 7.08 -1.24 -3.55
CA LEU A 17 5.65 -1.50 -3.44
C LEU A 17 4.91 -0.20 -3.11
N LYS A 18 4.26 0.40 -4.12
CA LYS A 18 3.56 1.68 -3.97
C LYS A 18 2.10 1.44 -3.63
N VAL A 19 1.66 1.86 -2.45
CA VAL A 19 0.25 1.80 -2.06
C VAL A 19 -0.47 2.97 -2.72
N ILE A 20 -1.35 2.67 -3.66
CA ILE A 20 -2.05 3.67 -4.46
C ILE A 20 -3.50 3.88 -4.01
N GLU A 21 -4.06 2.92 -3.26
CA GLU A 21 -5.39 2.99 -2.68
C GLU A 21 -5.42 2.18 -1.38
N LYS A 22 -6.15 2.67 -0.37
CA LYS A 22 -6.37 2.01 0.92
C LYS A 22 -7.84 2.16 1.27
N VAL A 23 -8.40 1.19 1.99
CA VAL A 23 -9.76 1.32 2.51
C VAL A 23 -9.90 2.51 3.45
N GLU A 24 -11.09 3.10 3.48
CA GLU A 24 -11.40 4.22 4.36
C GLU A 24 -11.23 3.81 5.83
N GLY A 25 -10.61 4.69 6.64
CA GLY A 25 -10.36 4.46 8.05
C GLY A 25 -9.11 3.65 8.39
N LEU A 26 -8.40 3.11 7.39
CA LEU A 26 -7.09 2.46 7.59
C LEU A 26 -5.96 3.47 7.34
N SER A 27 -5.12 3.71 8.34
CA SER A 27 -3.93 4.55 8.19
C SER A 27 -2.81 3.81 7.44
N PHE A 28 -1.88 4.56 6.85
CA PHE A 28 -0.70 3.95 6.21
C PHE A 28 0.17 3.18 7.19
N ASP A 29 0.37 3.72 8.39
CA ASP A 29 1.22 3.11 9.43
C ASP A 29 0.66 1.76 9.89
N GLU A 30 -0.67 1.66 10.04
CA GLU A 30 -1.34 0.39 10.35
C GLU A 30 -1.17 -0.62 9.21
N LEU A 31 -1.36 -0.20 7.95
CA LEU A 31 -1.14 -1.06 6.79
C LEU A 31 0.32 -1.55 6.71
N GLN A 32 1.28 -0.68 7.00
CA GLN A 32 2.70 -1.04 7.05
C GLN A 32 2.98 -2.04 8.18
N ALA A 33 2.36 -1.90 9.35
CA ALA A 33 2.52 -2.83 10.46
C ALA A 33 1.98 -4.24 10.14
N LEU A 34 0.94 -4.33 9.30
CA LEU A 34 0.37 -5.59 8.82
C LEU A 34 1.17 -6.23 7.68
N THR A 35 2.10 -5.48 7.07
CA THR A 35 2.82 -5.90 5.86
C THR A 35 4.30 -6.13 6.15
N GLY A 36 4.77 -7.36 5.93
CA GLY A 36 6.19 -7.71 6.16
C GLY A 36 7.19 -7.10 5.17
N ALA A 37 6.73 -6.33 4.18
CA ALA A 37 7.56 -5.63 3.20
C ALA A 37 7.43 -4.12 3.38
N THR A 38 8.49 -3.37 3.08
CA THR A 38 8.44 -1.91 3.09
C THR A 38 7.52 -1.40 1.98
N LEU A 39 6.56 -0.57 2.38
CA LEU A 39 5.60 0.08 1.51
C LEU A 39 5.99 1.54 1.28
N ILE A 40 5.58 2.07 0.14
CA ILE A 40 5.71 3.49 -0.21
C ILE A 40 4.29 4.06 -0.26
N ASP A 41 4.00 5.08 0.54
CA ASP A 41 2.70 5.74 0.47
C ASP A 41 2.60 6.61 -0.78
N ALA A 42 1.74 6.22 -1.71
CA ALA A 42 1.41 6.98 -2.92
C ALA A 42 -0.06 7.41 -2.92
N THR A 43 -0.77 7.31 -1.78
CA THR A 43 -2.17 7.75 -1.66
C THR A 43 -2.30 9.23 -1.32
N GLN A 44 -1.21 9.87 -0.90
CA GLN A 44 -1.14 11.30 -0.56
C GLN A 44 -0.58 12.04 -1.78
N GLY A 45 -1.47 12.43 -2.70
CA GLY A 45 -1.16 13.27 -3.87
C GLY A 45 -1.79 14.64 -3.76
#